data_AF-A0A6N9T9K7-F1
#
_entry.id   AF-A0A6N9T9K7-F1
#
_cell.length_a   1.000
_cell.length_b   1.000
_cell.length_c   1.000
_cell.angle_alpha   90.00
_cell.angle_beta   90.00
_cell.angle_gamma   90.00
#
_symmetry.space_group_name_H-M   'P 1'
#
loop_
_entity.id
_entity.type
_entity.pdbx_description
1 polymer ?
#
loop_
_entity_poly.entity_id
_entity_poly.type
_entity_poly.pdbx_seq_one_letter_code
_entity_poly.pdbx_strand_id
1 'polypeptide(L)'
;MKILALILTVAASTTVLAGSASADEKRGFGCRYESSVDKSELNARAPNYTLRGILEEYRLRWDAADARAQCKAFAEGKAYEIGCRRGRRDWDAIAAMVPDKMWDMSRAEAKPFLNKLKEEDDGYKAAIDYCRDVGAVEKSWSR
;
A
#
# COMPACT_ATOMS: atom_id res chain seq x y z
N MET A 1 4.92 34.50 -60.69
CA MET A 1 4.72 35.53 -59.64
C MET A 1 4.01 34.90 -58.45
N LYS A 2 4.61 35.04 -57.24
CA LYS A 2 4.03 34.86 -55.87
C LYS A 2 3.47 33.47 -55.53
N ILE A 3 4.21 32.56 -54.86
CA ILE A 3 4.51 32.45 -53.41
C ILE A 3 3.31 32.73 -52.49
N LEU A 4 2.83 31.69 -51.83
CA LEU A 4 2.39 31.73 -50.43
C LEU A 4 2.64 30.34 -49.80
N ALA A 5 3.61 30.31 -48.90
CA ALA A 5 3.93 29.19 -48.04
C ALA A 5 2.87 29.05 -46.94
N LEU A 6 2.48 27.82 -46.62
CA LEU A 6 1.83 27.50 -45.35
C LEU A 6 2.70 26.44 -44.65
N ILE A 7 3.46 26.89 -43.66
CA ILE A 7 4.31 26.07 -42.80
C ILE A 7 3.40 25.48 -41.72
N LEU A 8 3.13 24.18 -41.75
CA LEU A 8 2.60 23.47 -40.59
C LEU A 8 3.79 23.01 -39.72
N THR A 9 3.98 23.68 -38.59
CA THR A 9 4.79 23.20 -37.48
C THR A 9 4.08 22.05 -36.78
N VAL A 10 4.60 20.82 -36.89
CA VAL A 10 4.21 19.71 -36.00
C VAL A 10 5.31 19.53 -34.96
N ALA A 11 4.90 19.71 -33.71
CA ALA A 11 5.72 19.60 -32.51
C ALA A 11 6.22 18.17 -32.29
N ALA A 12 7.52 18.04 -31.98
CA ALA A 12 8.08 16.84 -31.40
C ALA A 12 8.56 17.17 -29.98
N SER A 13 7.64 17.11 -29.02
CA SER A 13 7.98 17.13 -27.60
C SER A 13 8.59 15.78 -27.24
N THR A 14 9.91 15.72 -27.12
CA THR A 14 10.58 14.56 -26.52
C THR A 14 10.39 14.62 -25.00
N THR A 15 9.27 14.06 -24.52
CA THR A 15 9.14 13.72 -23.11
C THR A 15 10.08 12.54 -22.82
N VAL A 16 11.25 12.87 -22.27
CA VAL A 16 12.09 11.89 -21.59
C VAL A 16 11.34 11.48 -20.32
N LEU A 17 10.50 10.44 -20.41
CA LEU A 17 10.14 9.66 -19.22
C LEU A 17 11.36 8.80 -18.87
N ALA A 18 12.36 9.43 -18.27
CA ALA A 18 13.28 8.72 -17.40
C ALA A 18 12.51 8.43 -16.11
N GLY A 19 11.65 7.41 -16.15
CA GLY A 19 11.28 6.71 -14.93
C GLY A 19 12.58 6.14 -14.38
N SER A 20 13.14 6.80 -13.38
CA SER A 20 14.25 6.26 -12.62
C SER A 20 13.71 5.03 -11.88
N ALA A 21 13.75 3.88 -12.55
CA ALA A 21 13.87 2.61 -11.88
C ALA A 21 15.20 2.69 -11.13
N SER A 22 15.16 3.18 -9.89
CA SER A 22 16.33 3.23 -9.02
C SER A 22 16.93 1.83 -8.97
N ALA A 23 18.21 1.78 -9.35
CA ALA A 23 19.04 0.59 -9.31
C ALA A 23 18.90 -0.11 -7.96
N ASP A 24 18.90 -1.45 -7.99
CA ASP A 24 18.71 -2.41 -6.89
C ASP A 24 19.19 -1.96 -5.50
N GLU A 25 18.37 -1.17 -4.82
CA GLU A 25 18.28 -1.25 -3.37
C GLU A 25 17.42 -2.48 -3.05
N LYS A 26 17.81 -3.27 -2.04
CA LYS A 26 17.07 -4.48 -1.63
C LYS A 26 15.59 -4.14 -1.45
N ARG A 27 14.74 -4.55 -2.41
CA ARG A 27 13.32 -4.20 -2.43
C ARG A 27 12.59 -4.95 -1.31
N GLY A 28 11.92 -4.19 -0.44
CA GLY A 28 11.15 -4.72 0.68
C GLY A 28 10.18 -3.68 1.23
N PHE A 29 9.13 -4.13 1.91
CA PHE A 29 8.08 -3.25 2.45
C PHE A 29 8.39 -2.72 3.87
N GLY A 30 9.57 -3.04 4.40
CA GLY A 30 10.01 -2.61 5.72
C GLY A 30 10.33 -1.13 5.80
N CYS A 31 10.16 -0.57 6.99
CA CYS A 31 10.65 0.77 7.33
C CYS A 31 12.01 0.64 8.02
N ARG A 32 12.99 1.40 7.54
CA ARG A 32 14.35 1.34 8.08
C ARG A 32 14.37 1.94 9.49
N TYR A 33 14.85 1.18 10.47
CA TYR A 33 15.02 1.60 11.88
C TYR A 33 13.75 2.06 12.62
N GLU A 34 12.57 1.88 12.04
CA GLU A 34 11.32 2.39 12.58
C GLU A 34 10.16 1.40 12.47
N SER A 35 9.17 1.56 13.34
CA SER A 35 7.90 0.83 13.21
C SER A 35 7.22 1.19 11.89
N SER A 36 6.66 0.19 11.22
CA SER A 36 5.85 0.37 10.02
C SER A 36 4.45 0.92 10.30
N VAL A 37 4.06 1.13 11.56
CA VAL A 37 2.71 1.54 11.97
C VAL A 37 2.59 3.06 12.11
N ASP A 38 1.60 3.67 11.45
CA ASP A 38 1.24 5.08 11.67
C ASP A 38 0.35 5.22 12.91
N LYS A 39 0.96 5.24 14.10
CA LYS A 39 0.22 5.31 15.37
C LYS A 39 -0.68 6.55 15.49
N SER A 40 -0.27 7.68 14.90
CA SER A 40 -1.05 8.92 14.89
C SER A 40 -2.40 8.73 14.19
N GLU A 41 -2.41 8.03 13.05
CA GLU A 41 -3.61 7.76 12.27
C GLU A 41 -4.57 6.82 13.00
N LEU A 42 -4.04 5.76 13.62
CA LEU A 42 -4.84 4.88 14.47
C LEU A 42 -5.50 5.65 15.61
N ASN A 43 -4.74 6.52 16.30
CA ASN A 43 -5.25 7.30 17.43
C ASN A 43 -6.27 8.37 17.00
N ALA A 44 -6.09 8.98 15.83
CA ALA A 44 -6.99 10.02 15.34
C ALA A 44 -8.34 9.45 14.88
N ARG A 45 -8.36 8.21 14.35
CA ARG A 45 -9.53 7.64 13.67
C ARG A 45 -10.38 6.75 14.54
N ALA A 46 -9.80 6.10 15.55
CA ALA A 46 -10.55 5.15 16.38
C ALA A 46 -10.80 5.69 17.80
N PRO A 47 -12.07 5.71 18.25
CA PRO A 47 -12.46 6.38 19.49
C PRO A 47 -12.05 5.65 20.77
N ASN A 48 -11.62 4.38 20.66
CA ASN A 48 -11.15 3.61 21.82
C ASN A 48 -10.07 2.58 21.45
N TYR A 49 -9.39 2.05 22.48
CA TYR A 49 -8.29 1.11 22.34
C TYR A 49 -8.64 -0.17 21.56
N THR A 50 -9.86 -0.69 21.69
CA THR A 50 -10.30 -1.89 20.97
C THR A 50 -10.53 -1.59 19.49
N LEU A 51 -11.20 -0.47 19.19
CA LEU A 51 -11.41 -0.06 17.79
C LEU A 51 -10.11 0.30 17.08
N ARG A 52 -9.11 0.83 17.78
CA ARG A 52 -7.76 0.99 17.21
C ARG A 52 -7.15 -0.34 16.80
N GLY A 53 -7.35 -1.39 17.62
CA GLY A 53 -6.92 -2.74 17.29
C GLY A 53 -7.65 -3.26 16.04
N ILE A 54 -8.96 -3.07 15.95
CA ILE A 54 -9.75 -3.48 14.78
C ILE A 54 -9.23 -2.76 13.53
N LEU A 55 -9.05 -1.44 13.61
CA LEU A 55 -8.51 -0.64 12.52
C LEU A 55 -7.09 -1.08 12.11
N GLU A 56 -6.25 -1.47 13.08
CA GLU A 56 -4.93 -2.04 12.81
C GLU A 56 -5.01 -3.39 12.08
N GLU A 57 -5.96 -4.26 12.43
CA GLU A 57 -6.19 -5.53 11.71
C GLU A 57 -6.66 -5.31 10.26
N TYR A 58 -7.51 -4.31 10.01
CA TYR A 58 -7.90 -3.95 8.64
C TYR A 58 -6.75 -3.29 7.86
N ARG A 59 -5.93 -2.46 8.52
CA ARG A 59 -4.69 -1.92 7.94
C ARG A 59 -3.74 -3.04 7.52
N LEU A 60 -3.61 -4.12 8.30
CA LEU A 60 -2.77 -5.27 7.94
C LEU A 60 -3.26 -5.96 6.66
N ARG A 61 -4.58 -6.11 6.49
CA ARG A 61 -5.21 -6.67 5.29
C ARG A 61 -5.05 -5.75 4.07
N TRP A 62 -5.19 -4.44 4.27
CA TRP A 62 -4.90 -3.44 3.23
C TRP A 62 -3.43 -3.51 2.81
N ASP A 63 -2.51 -3.62 3.78
CA ASP A 63 -1.07 -3.78 3.50
C ASP A 63 -0.80 -5.05 2.66
N ALA A 64 -1.49 -6.16 2.94
CA ALA A 64 -1.37 -7.37 2.13
C ALA A 64 -1.87 -7.15 0.69
N ALA A 65 -3.04 -6.54 0.53
CA ALA A 65 -3.62 -6.25 -0.78
C ALA A 65 -2.72 -5.31 -1.61
N ASP A 66 -2.25 -4.21 -1.01
CA ASP A 66 -1.34 -3.29 -1.68
C ASP A 66 0.03 -3.93 -1.95
N ALA A 67 0.56 -4.81 -1.06
CA ALA A 67 1.80 -5.55 -1.36
C ALA A 67 1.67 -6.35 -2.65
N ARG A 68 0.57 -7.10 -2.76
CA ARG A 68 0.29 -7.91 -3.92
C ARG A 68 0.11 -7.05 -5.17
N ALA A 69 -0.57 -5.91 -5.06
CA ALA A 69 -0.76 -4.98 -6.17
C ALA A 69 0.58 -4.42 -6.69
N GLN A 70 1.46 -3.96 -5.78
CA GLN A 70 2.78 -3.44 -6.15
C GLN A 70 3.66 -4.50 -6.81
N CYS A 71 3.66 -5.73 -6.28
CA CYS A 71 4.43 -6.83 -6.86
C CYS A 71 3.87 -7.29 -8.21
N LYS A 72 2.55 -7.22 -8.41
CA LYS A 72 1.93 -7.48 -9.72
C LYS A 72 2.30 -6.39 -10.73
N ALA A 73 2.30 -5.13 -10.32
CA ALA A 73 2.75 -4.03 -11.17
C ALA A 73 4.22 -4.19 -11.58
N PHE A 74 5.09 -4.59 -10.65
CA PHE A 74 6.48 -4.98 -10.93
C PHE A 74 6.56 -6.08 -11.99
N ALA A 75 5.83 -7.18 -11.80
CA ALA A 75 5.83 -8.33 -12.72
C ALA A 75 5.34 -7.97 -14.13
N GLU A 76 4.45 -6.98 -14.23
CA GLU A 76 3.89 -6.47 -15.49
C GLU A 76 4.74 -5.35 -16.12
N GLY A 77 5.87 -4.97 -15.52
CA GLY A 77 6.70 -3.85 -16.01
C GLY A 77 6.03 -2.48 -15.89
N LYS A 78 5.02 -2.34 -15.02
CA LYS A 78 4.31 -1.09 -14.74
C LYS A 78 4.99 -0.33 -13.61
N ALA A 79 4.62 0.94 -13.43
CA ALA A 79 5.04 1.71 -12.27
C ALA A 79 4.60 1.03 -10.96
N TYR A 80 5.50 0.94 -9.99
CA TYR A 80 5.29 0.29 -8.70
C TYR A 80 6.03 1.05 -7.60
N GLU A 81 5.61 0.86 -6.35
CA GLU A 81 6.19 1.50 -5.18
C GLU A 81 6.46 0.51 -4.02
N ILE A 82 7.42 -0.40 -4.22
CA ILE A 82 7.85 -1.36 -3.19
C ILE A 82 8.80 -0.66 -2.20
N GLY A 83 8.29 -0.36 -1.00
CA GLY A 83 9.03 0.33 0.05
C GLY A 83 8.23 0.50 1.33
N CYS A 84 8.81 1.17 2.33
CA CYS A 84 8.13 1.55 3.58
C CYS A 84 6.82 2.31 3.30
N ARG A 85 5.71 1.89 3.91
CA ARG A 85 4.38 2.48 3.65
C ARG A 85 3.93 3.49 4.70
N ARG A 86 4.73 3.67 5.75
CA ARG A 86 4.46 4.70 6.75
C ARG A 86 4.32 6.06 6.06
N GLY A 87 3.26 6.79 6.38
CA GLY A 87 2.89 8.06 5.76
C GLY A 87 2.34 7.99 4.33
N ARG A 88 2.24 6.79 3.73
CA ARG A 88 1.74 6.58 2.35
C ARG A 88 0.47 5.76 2.25
N ARG A 89 -0.02 5.23 3.38
CA ARG A 89 -1.25 4.45 3.41
C ARG A 89 -2.47 5.32 3.12
N ASP A 90 -3.40 4.77 2.36
CA ASP A 90 -4.73 5.35 2.20
C ASP A 90 -5.57 4.98 3.43
N TRP A 91 -5.53 5.83 4.44
CA TRP A 91 -6.24 5.60 5.68
C TRP A 91 -7.76 5.74 5.57
N ASP A 92 -8.25 6.46 4.56
CA ASP A 92 -9.68 6.55 4.30
C ASP A 92 -10.18 5.24 3.68
N ALA A 93 -9.44 4.65 2.74
CA ALA A 93 -9.72 3.32 2.24
C ALA A 93 -9.65 2.24 3.34
N ILE A 94 -8.64 2.32 4.23
CA ILE A 94 -8.53 1.40 5.37
C ILE A 94 -9.74 1.53 6.31
N ALA A 95 -10.13 2.76 6.66
CA ALA A 95 -11.29 2.99 7.51
C ALA A 95 -12.58 2.48 6.86
N ALA A 96 -12.73 2.64 5.54
CA ALA A 96 -13.87 2.14 4.78
C ALA A 96 -13.96 0.61 4.72
N MET A 97 -12.87 -0.12 5.02
CA MET A 97 -12.91 -1.59 5.16
C MET A 97 -13.56 -2.03 6.48
N VAL A 98 -13.60 -1.17 7.50
CA VAL A 98 -14.20 -1.46 8.79
C VAL A 98 -15.73 -1.37 8.66
N PRO A 99 -16.50 -2.41 9.01
CA PRO A 99 -17.95 -2.35 8.96
C PRO A 99 -18.52 -1.21 9.81
N ASP A 100 -19.40 -0.39 9.22
CA ASP A 100 -19.90 0.85 9.84
C ASP A 100 -20.38 0.68 11.28
N LYS A 101 -21.13 -0.40 11.55
CA LYS A 101 -21.65 -0.73 12.88
C LYS A 101 -20.59 -0.88 13.97
N MET A 102 -19.33 -1.11 13.62
CA MET A 102 -18.25 -1.26 14.58
C MET A 102 -17.84 0.09 15.18
N TRP A 103 -17.99 1.20 14.44
CA TRP A 103 -17.55 2.52 14.91
C TRP A 103 -18.30 2.99 16.15
N ASP A 104 -19.56 2.57 16.30
CA ASP A 104 -20.41 2.92 17.44
C ASP A 104 -20.30 1.93 18.61
N MET A 105 -19.52 0.84 18.47
CA MET A 105 -19.40 -0.17 19.52
C MET A 105 -18.59 0.34 20.71
N SER A 106 -19.07 0.02 21.91
CA SER A 106 -18.27 0.13 23.11
C SER A 106 -17.05 -0.79 23.05
N ARG A 107 -16.07 -0.52 23.92
CA ARG A 107 -14.87 -1.36 24.06
C ARG A 107 -15.21 -2.85 24.29
N ALA A 108 -16.26 -3.12 25.07
CA ALA A 108 -16.67 -4.47 25.45
C ALA A 108 -17.31 -5.21 24.26
N GLU A 109 -18.18 -4.53 23.52
CA GLU A 109 -18.87 -5.09 22.34
C GLU A 109 -17.89 -5.36 21.19
N ALA A 110 -16.91 -4.48 20.98
CA ALA A 110 -15.92 -4.61 19.92
C ALA A 110 -14.88 -5.72 20.18
N LYS A 111 -14.67 -6.12 21.43
CA LYS A 111 -13.59 -7.05 21.81
C LYS A 111 -13.69 -8.43 21.15
N PRO A 112 -14.85 -9.13 21.11
CA PRO A 112 -14.96 -10.40 20.41
C PRO A 112 -14.62 -10.28 18.91
N PHE A 113 -14.98 -9.17 18.26
CA PHE A 113 -14.63 -8.95 16.85
C PHE A 113 -13.12 -8.79 16.65
N LEU A 114 -12.45 -8.03 17.51
CA LEU A 114 -10.99 -7.90 17.47
C LEU A 114 -10.30 -9.26 17.65
N ASN A 115 -10.74 -10.08 18.60
CA ASN A 115 -10.16 -11.40 18.81
C ASN A 115 -10.31 -12.28 17.56
N LYS A 116 -11.50 -12.28 16.96
CA LYS A 116 -11.75 -13.02 15.72
C LYS A 116 -10.86 -12.54 14.57
N LEU A 117 -10.74 -11.22 14.37
CA LEU A 117 -9.89 -10.65 13.32
C LEU A 117 -8.41 -11.04 13.45
N LYS A 118 -7.93 -11.27 14.67
CA LYS A 118 -6.55 -11.71 14.96
C LYS A 118 -6.30 -13.19 14.70
N GLU A 119 -7.35 -14.00 14.72
CA GLU A 119 -7.28 -15.43 14.40
C GLU A 119 -7.34 -15.68 12.89
N GLU A 120 -7.93 -14.74 12.15
CA GLU A 120 -7.99 -14.77 10.70
C GLU A 120 -6.63 -14.45 10.06
N ASP A 121 -6.34 -15.11 8.93
CA ASP A 121 -5.19 -14.77 8.10
C ASP A 121 -5.39 -13.39 7.46
N ASP A 122 -4.42 -12.49 7.66
CA ASP A 122 -4.43 -11.16 7.06
C ASP A 122 -3.99 -11.17 5.58
N GLY A 123 -3.52 -12.32 5.10
CA GLY A 123 -3.10 -12.54 3.72
C GLY A 123 -1.70 -12.01 3.41
N TYR A 124 -0.98 -11.42 4.37
CA TYR A 124 0.31 -10.80 4.12
C TYR A 124 1.37 -11.83 3.74
N LYS A 125 1.35 -13.00 4.36
CA LYS A 125 2.25 -14.10 3.98
C LYS A 125 2.07 -14.48 2.51
N ALA A 126 0.83 -14.71 2.07
CA ALA A 126 0.53 -15.06 0.69
C ALA A 126 0.91 -13.94 -0.29
N ALA A 127 0.74 -12.67 0.10
CA ALA A 127 1.17 -11.54 -0.71
C ALA A 127 2.70 -11.50 -0.89
N ILE A 128 3.46 -11.69 0.19
CA ILE A 128 4.93 -11.71 0.14
C ILE A 128 5.45 -12.94 -0.60
N ASP A 129 4.82 -14.11 -0.46
CA ASP A 129 5.20 -15.31 -1.22
C ASP A 129 5.07 -15.05 -2.72
N TYR A 130 3.96 -14.44 -3.17
CA TYR A 130 3.82 -14.00 -4.56
C TYR A 130 4.89 -12.98 -4.97
N CYS A 131 5.19 -11.99 -4.13
CA CYS A 131 6.25 -11.02 -4.41
C CYS A 131 7.62 -11.66 -4.63
N ARG A 132 7.94 -12.72 -3.87
CA ARG A 132 9.20 -13.48 -4.02
C ARG A 132 9.20 -14.27 -5.32
N ASP A 133 8.08 -14.90 -5.66
CA ASP A 133 7.95 -15.71 -6.87
C ASP A 133 8.16 -14.89 -8.14
N VAL A 134 7.67 -13.64 -8.16
CA VAL A 134 7.88 -12.73 -9.30
C VAL A 134 9.19 -11.94 -9.23
N GLY A 135 10.03 -12.16 -8.20
CA GLY A 135 11.31 -11.46 -8.03
C GLY A 135 11.21 -10.00 -7.60
N ALA A 136 10.03 -9.56 -7.13
CA ALA A 136 9.78 -8.18 -6.69
C ALA A 136 10.48 -7.84 -5.36
N VAL A 137 10.70 -8.83 -4.49
CA VAL A 137 11.41 -8.69 -3.21
C VAL A 137 12.42 -9.82 -3.00
N GLU A 138 13.37 -9.64 -2.09
CA GLU A 138 14.33 -10.69 -1.73
C GLU A 138 13.63 -11.93 -1.12
N LYS A 139 14.14 -13.12 -1.41
CA LYS A 139 13.62 -14.38 -0.83
C LYS A 139 13.65 -14.39 0.70
N SER A 140 14.63 -13.72 1.30
CA SER A 140 14.80 -13.58 2.75
C SER A 140 13.87 -12.54 3.39
N TRP A 141 13.14 -11.74 2.62
CA TRP A 141 12.31 -10.68 3.17
C TRP A 141 11.14 -11.23 3.99
N SER A 142 11.12 -10.99 5.29
CA SER A 142 9.99 -11.26 6.18
C SER A 142 9.41 -9.96 6.74
N ARG A 143 8.16 -10.01 7.22
CA ARG A 143 7.53 -8.89 7.91
C ARG A 143 8.26 -8.55 9.21
#